data_AF-A0AAU1LJ09-F1
#
_entry.id   AF-A0AAU1LJ09-F1
#
_cell.length_a   1.000
_cell.length_b   1.000
_cell.length_c   1.000
_cell.angle_alpha   90.00
_cell.angle_beta   90.00
_cell.angle_gamma   90.00
#
_symmetry.space_group_name_H-M   'P 1'
#
loop_
_entity.id
_entity.type
_entity.pdbx_description
1 polymer ?
#
loop_
_entity_poly.entity_id
_entity_poly.type
_entity_poly.pdbx_seq_one_letter_code
_entity_poly.pdbx_strand_id
1 'polypeptide(L)'
;MSRVRWHELTHAYGSAEEVPGRLSRVAWGDALTSASALSDLGLWLAELSVFDATAEAVPFLWDLAVTDSVASRSGVIQLLLTIVEQANPPRLDVQYAAHRAVLDGRSLAARLAGDGDVAVQALAQDLVAAIDNHVCEACRPT
;
A
#
# COMPACT_ATOMS: atom_id res chain seq x y z
N MET A 1 -11.78 10.15 11.29
CA MET A 1 -10.70 10.14 10.28
C MET A 1 -10.33 11.59 9.98
N SER A 2 -9.11 11.99 10.30
CA SER A 2 -8.57 13.27 9.83
C SER A 2 -8.65 13.30 8.30
N ARG A 3 -9.09 14.42 7.72
CA ARG A 3 -9.02 14.60 6.26
C ARG A 3 -7.54 14.75 5.90
N VAL A 4 -6.99 13.73 5.23
CA VAL A 4 -5.64 13.79 4.66
C VAL A 4 -5.58 14.97 3.67
N ARG A 5 -4.59 15.84 3.83
CA ARG A 5 -4.38 17.00 2.97
C ARG A 5 -3.53 16.60 1.76
N TRP A 6 -4.09 15.80 0.86
CA TRP A 6 -3.39 15.21 -0.29
C TRP A 6 -2.60 16.19 -1.15
N HIS A 7 -3.12 17.41 -1.34
CA HIS A 7 -2.43 18.48 -2.08
C HIS A 7 -1.16 19.01 -1.41
N GLU A 8 -0.96 18.77 -0.11
CA GLU A 8 0.27 19.10 0.62
C GLU A 8 1.30 17.95 0.60
N LEU A 9 0.91 16.77 0.08
CA LEU A 9 1.74 15.57 0.03
C LEU A 9 2.32 15.36 -1.36
N THR A 10 3.36 14.54 -1.45
CA THR A 10 4.03 14.21 -2.70
C THR A 10 4.11 12.72 -3.00
N HIS A 11 4.26 12.40 -4.28
CA HIS A 11 4.61 11.09 -4.80
C HIS A 11 5.68 11.24 -5.90
N ALA A 12 6.05 10.16 -6.60
CA ALA A 12 7.15 10.15 -7.57
C ALA A 12 7.11 11.22 -8.69
N TYR A 13 5.94 11.81 -8.97
CA TYR A 13 5.74 12.76 -10.08
C TYR A 13 5.21 14.12 -9.62
N GLY A 14 5.23 14.41 -8.31
CA GLY A 14 4.80 15.70 -7.75
C GLY A 14 3.67 15.56 -6.74
N SER A 15 2.70 16.47 -6.80
CA SER A 15 1.56 16.56 -5.87
C SER A 15 0.72 15.28 -5.84
N ALA A 16 0.26 14.88 -4.65
CA ALA A 16 -0.58 13.71 -4.46
C ALA A 16 -2.10 13.99 -4.51
N GLU A 17 -2.51 15.16 -4.99
CA GLU A 17 -3.93 15.55 -5.13
C GLU A 17 -4.78 14.51 -5.90
N GLU A 18 -4.19 13.80 -6.85
CA GLU A 18 -4.90 12.80 -7.68
C GLU A 18 -5.05 11.42 -7.02
N VAL A 19 -4.30 11.13 -5.94
CA VAL A 19 -4.29 9.81 -5.29
C VAL A 19 -5.68 9.35 -4.84
N PRO A 20 -6.53 10.19 -4.21
CA PRO A 20 -7.90 9.80 -3.84
C PRO A 20 -8.74 9.37 -5.04
N GLY A 21 -8.56 10.04 -6.18
CA GLY A 21 -9.25 9.71 -7.42
C GLY A 21 -8.85 8.32 -7.93
N ARG A 22 -7.58 7.94 -7.80
CA ARG A 22 -7.12 6.58 -8.16
C ARG A 22 -7.58 5.53 -7.17
N LEU A 23 -7.50 5.79 -5.86
CA LEU A 23 -8.06 4.89 -4.84
C LEU A 23 -9.56 4.61 -5.07
N SER A 24 -10.34 5.65 -5.41
CA SER A 24 -11.77 5.51 -5.73
C SER A 24 -12.01 4.65 -6.98
N ARG A 25 -11.14 4.74 -7.99
CA ARG A 25 -11.25 3.90 -9.21
C ARG A 25 -10.87 2.45 -8.93
N VAL A 26 -9.91 2.21 -8.03
CA VAL A 26 -9.61 0.84 -7.57
C VAL A 26 -10.82 0.25 -6.84
N ALA A 27 -11.46 1.03 -5.97
CA ALA A 27 -12.62 0.60 -5.17
C ALA A 27 -13.86 0.26 -6.01
N TRP A 28 -14.19 1.11 -6.98
CA TRP A 28 -15.52 1.11 -7.63
C TRP A 28 -15.48 0.91 -9.14
N GLY A 29 -14.30 0.87 -9.75
CA GLY A 29 -14.14 0.61 -11.18
C GLY A 29 -14.40 -0.84 -11.54
N ASP A 30 -14.68 -1.09 -12.82
CA ASP A 30 -14.61 -2.43 -13.37
C ASP A 30 -13.17 -2.99 -13.31
N ALA A 31 -12.99 -4.28 -13.64
CA ALA A 31 -11.69 -4.94 -13.52
C ALA A 31 -10.56 -4.20 -14.26
N LEU A 32 -10.83 -3.67 -15.46
CA LEU A 32 -9.84 -2.94 -16.26
C LEU A 32 -9.51 -1.58 -15.64
N THR A 33 -10.52 -0.83 -15.23
CA THR A 33 -10.37 0.49 -14.60
C THR A 33 -9.65 0.38 -13.26
N SER A 34 -10.02 -0.64 -12.47
CA SER A 34 -9.41 -0.94 -11.18
C SER A 34 -7.93 -1.29 -11.35
N ALA A 35 -7.59 -2.19 -12.29
CA ALA A 35 -6.21 -2.56 -12.58
C ALA A 35 -5.37 -1.39 -13.10
N SER A 36 -5.91 -0.58 -14.01
CA SER A 36 -5.22 0.60 -14.52
C SER A 36 -4.95 1.64 -13.43
N ALA A 37 -5.95 1.92 -12.57
CA ALA A 37 -5.77 2.86 -11.47
C ALA A 37 -4.79 2.35 -10.42
N LEU A 38 -4.74 1.04 -10.19
CA LEU A 38 -3.76 0.43 -9.30
C LEU A 38 -2.34 0.51 -9.88
N SER A 39 -2.19 0.35 -11.19
CA SER A 39 -0.90 0.53 -11.86
C SER A 39 -0.37 1.96 -11.70
N ASP A 40 -1.23 2.97 -11.84
CA ASP A 40 -0.88 4.37 -11.57
C ASP A 40 -0.40 4.54 -10.11
N LEU A 41 -1.12 3.95 -9.13
CA LEU A 41 -0.72 4.03 -7.73
C LEU A 41 0.63 3.36 -7.45
N GLY A 42 0.93 2.23 -8.10
CA GLY A 42 2.23 1.57 -7.98
C GLY A 42 3.38 2.47 -8.44
N LEU A 43 3.24 3.05 -9.64
CA LEU A 43 4.17 4.01 -10.21
C LEU A 43 4.39 5.21 -9.29
N TRP A 44 3.32 5.73 -8.69
CA TRP A 44 3.37 6.94 -7.88
C TRP A 44 3.96 6.70 -6.49
N LEU A 45 3.53 5.64 -5.81
CA LEU A 45 3.72 5.47 -4.38
C LEU A 45 4.85 4.51 -3.99
N ALA A 46 5.33 3.66 -4.90
CA ALA A 46 6.22 2.58 -4.51
C ALA A 46 7.26 2.14 -5.57
N GLU A 47 7.12 2.46 -6.86
CA GLU A 47 8.05 1.93 -7.87
C GLU A 47 9.50 2.43 -7.69
N LEU A 48 9.68 3.74 -7.46
CA LEU A 48 11.00 4.34 -7.31
C LEU A 48 11.46 4.45 -5.85
N SER A 49 10.53 4.79 -4.96
CA SER A 49 10.74 4.96 -3.53
C SER A 49 9.37 5.12 -2.85
N VAL A 50 9.36 5.18 -1.52
CA VAL A 50 8.17 5.55 -0.74
C VAL A 50 8.15 7.05 -0.44
N PHE A 51 6.95 7.62 -0.40
CA PHE A 51 6.71 9.05 -0.21
C PHE A 51 5.76 9.31 0.97
N ASP A 52 5.60 10.57 1.34
CA ASP A 52 4.64 10.99 2.37
C ASP A 52 3.20 10.60 1.98
N ALA A 53 2.84 10.69 0.70
CA ALA A 53 1.56 10.17 0.22
C ALA A 53 1.44 8.64 0.35
N THR A 54 2.55 7.90 0.31
CA THR A 54 2.54 6.44 0.46
C THR A 54 2.06 6.06 1.86
N ALA A 55 2.61 6.68 2.90
CA ALA A 55 2.21 6.40 4.28
C ALA A 55 0.71 6.68 4.51
N GLU A 56 0.21 7.79 3.97
CA GLU A 56 -1.20 8.17 4.09
C GLU A 56 -2.14 7.31 3.22
N ALA A 57 -1.65 6.70 2.14
CA ALA A 57 -2.42 5.81 1.28
C ALA A 57 -2.57 4.39 1.85
N VAL A 58 -1.60 3.90 2.62
CA VAL A 58 -1.58 2.51 3.13
C VAL A 58 -2.86 2.12 3.88
N PRO A 59 -3.45 2.93 4.78
CA PRO A 59 -4.72 2.58 5.42
C PRO A 59 -5.84 2.31 4.41
N PHE A 60 -5.92 3.08 3.33
CA PHE A 60 -6.91 2.87 2.27
C PHE A 60 -6.59 1.62 1.44
N LEU A 61 -5.31 1.31 1.21
CA LEU A 61 -4.91 0.06 0.56
C LEU A 61 -5.31 -1.16 1.39
N TRP A 62 -5.21 -1.09 2.72
CA TRP A 62 -5.73 -2.15 3.59
C TRP A 62 -7.24 -2.30 3.47
N ASP A 63 -8.00 -1.21 3.49
CA ASP A 63 -9.46 -1.24 3.30
C ASP A 63 -9.84 -1.86 1.95
N LEU A 64 -9.10 -1.53 0.89
CA LEU A 64 -9.30 -2.10 -0.45
C LEU A 64 -8.97 -3.60 -0.49
N ALA A 65 -7.86 -4.02 0.10
CA ALA A 65 -7.43 -5.42 0.11
C ALA A 65 -8.46 -6.33 0.78
N VAL A 66 -9.14 -5.84 1.82
CA VAL A 66 -10.09 -6.62 2.60
C VAL A 66 -11.53 -6.55 2.13
N THR A 67 -11.81 -5.72 1.12
CA THR A 67 -13.16 -5.54 0.58
C THR A 67 -13.39 -6.47 -0.61
N ASP A 68 -14.22 -7.50 -0.42
CA ASP A 68 -14.41 -8.58 -1.40
C ASP A 68 -14.95 -8.11 -2.76
N SER A 69 -15.63 -6.96 -2.83
CA SER A 69 -16.13 -6.40 -4.09
C SER A 69 -15.06 -5.72 -4.95
N VAL A 70 -13.86 -5.50 -4.41
CA VAL A 70 -12.75 -4.87 -5.16
C VAL A 70 -12.16 -5.90 -6.13
N ALA A 71 -12.16 -5.58 -7.42
CA ALA A 71 -11.69 -6.51 -8.45
C ALA A 71 -10.18 -6.82 -8.35
N SER A 72 -9.37 -5.85 -7.90
CA SER A 72 -7.91 -5.92 -7.92
C SER A 72 -7.27 -6.23 -6.55
N ARG A 73 -7.96 -6.95 -5.64
CA ARG A 73 -7.48 -7.22 -4.26
C ARG A 73 -6.06 -7.79 -4.21
N SER A 74 -5.77 -8.81 -5.03
CA SER A 74 -4.45 -9.42 -5.12
C SER A 74 -3.38 -8.39 -5.51
N GLY A 75 -3.65 -7.54 -6.50
CA GLY A 75 -2.76 -6.45 -6.88
C GLY A 75 -2.55 -5.40 -5.78
N VAL A 76 -3.59 -5.11 -4.97
CA VAL A 76 -3.46 -4.20 -3.83
C VAL A 76 -2.52 -4.79 -2.76
N ILE A 77 -2.59 -6.10 -2.52
CA ILE A 77 -1.68 -6.81 -1.60
C ILE A 77 -0.25 -6.78 -2.14
N GLN A 78 -0.08 -6.99 -3.46
CA GLN A 78 1.22 -6.84 -4.10
C GLN A 78 1.80 -5.44 -3.92
N LEU A 79 0.98 -4.38 -4.00
CA LEU A 79 1.43 -3.01 -3.74
C LEU A 79 1.86 -2.81 -2.28
N LEU A 80 1.13 -3.36 -1.31
CA LEU A 80 1.55 -3.33 0.10
C LEU A 80 2.90 -4.03 0.32
N LEU A 81 3.13 -5.14 -0.38
CA LEU A 81 4.42 -5.84 -0.36
C LEU A 81 5.53 -4.97 -0.96
N THR A 82 5.30 -4.36 -2.13
CA THR A 82 6.26 -3.43 -2.73
C THR A 82 6.60 -2.27 -1.78
N ILE A 83 5.61 -1.69 -1.08
CA ILE A 83 5.84 -0.58 -0.15
C ILE A 83 6.78 -1.00 0.99
N VAL A 84 6.58 -2.17 1.60
CA VAL A 84 7.40 -2.61 2.74
C VAL A 84 8.84 -3.03 2.34
N GLU A 85 9.06 -3.33 1.07
CA GLU A 85 10.38 -3.64 0.50
C GLU A 85 11.14 -2.39 0.05
N GLN A 86 10.43 -1.29 -0.23
CA GLN A 86 11.02 -0.10 -0.84
C GLN A 86 11.66 0.85 0.17
N ALA A 87 12.88 1.29 -0.14
CA ALA A 87 13.66 2.17 0.72
C ALA A 87 13.56 3.65 0.29
N ASN A 88 13.80 4.55 1.23
CA ASN A 88 14.05 5.96 0.95
C ASN A 88 15.22 6.47 1.83
N PRO A 89 16.47 6.12 1.51
CA PRO A 89 17.62 6.51 2.33
C PRO A 89 17.74 8.03 2.57
N PRO A 90 17.41 8.91 1.60
CA PRO A 90 17.37 10.35 1.85
C PRO A 90 16.33 10.82 2.88
N ARG A 91 15.25 10.05 3.09
CA ARG A 91 14.10 10.40 3.95
C ARG A 91 13.65 9.20 4.79
N LEU A 92 14.47 8.84 5.78
CA LEU A 92 14.18 7.73 6.69
C LEU A 92 12.89 7.92 7.50
N ASP A 93 12.50 9.16 7.78
CA ASP A 93 11.23 9.51 8.42
C ASP A 93 10.02 9.05 7.59
N VAL A 94 10.08 9.30 6.27
CA VAL A 94 9.05 8.90 5.32
C VAL A 94 9.04 7.38 5.14
N GLN A 95 10.22 6.78 5.02
CA GLN A 95 10.34 5.32 4.93
C GLN A 95 9.74 4.64 6.17
N TYR A 96 10.11 5.11 7.37
CA TYR A 96 9.57 4.60 8.62
C TYR A 96 8.04 4.71 8.66
N ALA A 97 7.47 5.87 8.32
CA ALA A 97 6.02 6.06 8.34
C ALA A 97 5.29 5.10 7.38
N ALA A 98 5.79 4.94 6.15
CA ALA A 98 5.20 4.03 5.17
C ALA A 98 5.29 2.56 5.61
N HIS A 99 6.46 2.14 6.09
CA HIS A 99 6.68 0.77 6.56
C HIS A 99 5.82 0.48 7.80
N ARG A 100 5.80 1.39 8.78
CA ARG A 100 4.94 1.25 9.97
C ARG A 100 3.47 1.08 9.61
N ALA A 101 2.95 1.87 8.68
CA ALA A 101 1.57 1.76 8.26
C ALA A 101 1.24 0.37 7.67
N VAL A 102 2.19 -0.26 6.95
CA VAL A 102 2.02 -1.63 6.45
C VAL A 102 2.11 -2.64 7.59
N LEU A 103 3.13 -2.53 8.44
CA LEU A 103 3.38 -3.44 9.57
C LEU A 103 2.21 -3.44 10.57
N ASP A 104 1.59 -2.29 10.82
CA ASP A 104 0.41 -2.17 11.71
C ASP A 104 -0.80 -2.96 11.19
N GLY A 105 -0.86 -3.23 9.88
CA GLY A 105 -1.89 -4.02 9.23
C GLY A 105 -1.69 -5.54 9.30
N ARG A 106 -0.72 -6.04 10.07
CA ARG A 106 -0.40 -7.48 10.11
C ARG A 106 -1.63 -8.37 10.33
N SER A 107 -2.53 -8.02 11.24
CA SER A 107 -3.71 -8.84 11.55
C SER A 107 -4.65 -8.97 10.34
N LEU A 108 -4.71 -7.94 9.48
CA LEU A 108 -5.42 -7.98 8.21
C LEU A 108 -4.71 -8.88 7.21
N ALA A 109 -3.38 -8.81 7.12
CA ALA A 109 -2.58 -9.72 6.31
C ALA A 109 -2.82 -11.19 6.69
N ALA A 110 -2.83 -11.49 7.99
CA ALA A 110 -3.08 -12.83 8.51
C ALA A 110 -4.50 -13.33 8.17
N ARG A 111 -5.50 -12.45 8.18
CA ARG A 111 -6.86 -12.79 7.73
C ARG A 111 -6.91 -13.09 6.24
N LEU A 112 -6.27 -12.26 5.41
CA LEU A 112 -6.20 -12.44 3.96
C LEU A 112 -5.41 -13.72 3.58
N ALA A 113 -4.46 -14.15 4.41
CA ALA A 113 -3.74 -15.40 4.23
C ALA A 113 -4.62 -16.66 4.40
N GLY A 114 -5.88 -16.49 4.84
CA GLY A 114 -6.91 -17.52 4.85
C GLY A 114 -8.07 -17.25 3.87
N ASP A 115 -7.90 -16.31 2.93
CA ASP A 115 -8.93 -15.96 1.94
C ASP A 115 -9.25 -17.16 1.01
N GLY A 116 -10.47 -17.17 0.47
CA GLY A 116 -10.94 -18.21 -0.45
C GLY A 116 -10.43 -18.00 -1.89
N ASP A 117 -10.06 -16.77 -2.24
CA ASP A 117 -9.35 -16.49 -3.49
C ASP A 117 -7.88 -16.91 -3.35
N VAL A 118 -7.44 -17.85 -4.20
CA VAL A 118 -6.08 -18.42 -4.15
C VAL A 118 -4.98 -17.40 -4.43
N ALA A 119 -5.24 -16.37 -5.24
CA ALA A 119 -4.26 -15.34 -5.54
C ALA A 119 -4.13 -14.35 -4.38
N VAL A 120 -5.25 -13.99 -3.76
CA VAL A 120 -5.27 -13.18 -2.53
C VAL A 120 -4.55 -13.92 -1.39
N GLN A 121 -4.89 -15.20 -1.20
CA GLN A 121 -4.30 -16.05 -0.17
C GLN A 121 -2.78 -16.13 -0.29
N ALA A 122 -2.26 -16.45 -1.49
CA ALA A 122 -0.82 -16.61 -1.71
C ALA A 122 -0.05 -15.31 -1.42
N LEU A 123 -0.48 -14.19 -2.00
CA LEU A 123 0.19 -12.90 -1.79
C LEU A 123 0.09 -12.42 -0.34
N ALA A 124 -1.00 -12.72 0.35
CA ALA A 124 -1.15 -12.38 1.75
C ALA A 124 -0.21 -13.22 2.65
N GLN A 125 0.06 -14.48 2.30
CA GLN A 125 1.07 -15.29 2.99
C GLN A 125 2.47 -14.72 2.81
N ASP A 126 2.81 -14.30 1.59
CA ASP A 126 4.08 -13.61 1.31
C ASP A 126 4.18 -12.30 2.10
N LEU A 127 3.10 -11.51 2.15
CA LEU A 127 3.04 -10.28 2.92
C LEU A 127 3.19 -10.52 4.43
N VAL A 128 2.57 -11.57 4.98
CA VAL A 128 2.78 -11.96 6.38
C VAL A 128 4.25 -12.29 6.63
N ALA A 129 4.88 -13.07 5.74
CA ALA A 129 6.29 -13.41 5.87
C ALA A 129 7.19 -12.17 5.77
N ALA A 130 6.88 -11.24 4.88
CA ALA A 130 7.60 -9.98 4.74
C ALA A 130 7.49 -9.11 6.00
N ILE A 131 6.29 -9.00 6.57
CA ILE A 131 6.04 -8.26 7.83
C ILE A 131 6.79 -8.90 9.00
N ASP A 132 6.69 -10.22 9.17
CA ASP A 132 7.28 -10.94 10.30
C ASP A 132 8.81 -10.94 10.26
N ASN A 133 9.41 -10.90 9.06
CA ASN A 133 10.86 -10.87 8.87
C ASN A 133 11.39 -9.46 8.55
N HIS A 134 10.57 -8.42 8.74
CA HIS A 134 10.94 -7.07 8.31
C HIS A 134 12.13 -6.52 9.10
N VAL A 135 13.18 -6.16 8.37
CA VAL A 135 14.38 -5.50 8.92
C VAL A 135 14.70 -4.30 8.06
N CYS A 136 14.68 -3.11 8.64
CA CYS A 136 14.86 -1.85 7.93
C CYS A 136 15.63 -0.88 8.85
N GLU A 137 16.59 -0.13 8.31
CA GLU A 137 17.40 0.83 9.09
C GLU A 137 16.51 1.89 9.75
N ALA A 138 15.54 2.43 9.00
CA ALA A 138 14.57 3.40 9.48
C ALA A 138 13.65 2.85 10.62
N CYS A 139 13.52 1.52 10.72
CA CYS A 139 12.58 0.84 11.59
C CYS A 139 13.25 0.25 12.84
N ARG A 140 14.56 0.40 12.99
CA ARG A 140 15.28 -0.07 14.17
C ARG A 140 14.81 0.71 15.41
N PRO A 141 14.48 0.04 16.52
CA PRO A 141 14.20 0.73 17.77
C PRO A 141 15.45 1.51 18.18
N THR A 142 15.27 2.81 18.44
CA THR A 142 16.28 3.70 19.02
C THR A 142 16.49 3.42 20.50
#